data_AF-D0MHD7-F1
#
_entry.id   AF-D0MHD7-F1
#
_cell.length_a   1.000
_cell.length_b   1.000
_cell.length_c   1.000
_cell.angle_alpha   90.00
_cell.angle_beta   90.00
_cell.angle_gamma   90.00
#
_symmetry.space_group_name_H-M   'P 1'
#
loop_
_entity.id
_entity.type
_entity.pdbx_description
1 polymer ?
#
loop_
_entity_poly.entity_id
_entity_poly.type
_entity_poly.pdbx_seq_one_letter_code
_entity_poly.pdbx_strand_id
1 'polypeptide(L)'
;MFRSSHGRKDRILKQRRRDAYWEHQKWPEPTRCPDCGAVFVGGRWTWEEVAEAVHEARCPACRRAADRYPAGYVELAGTFLSTHQEEILNLIHNLEAQEKQIRPLERILQLDVQNGRCYVTTTGVHLARRIGEALARAYQGELDFAYADGDRVIRVHWRRD
;
A
#
# COMPACT_ATOMS: atom_id res chain seq x y z
N MET A 1 -8.41 -47.79 -3.53
CA MET A 1 -9.27 -47.69 -2.33
C MET A 1 -8.85 -46.46 -1.55
N PHE A 2 -9.83 -45.62 -1.24
CA PHE A 2 -9.70 -44.37 -0.49
C PHE A 2 -9.21 -44.60 0.94
N ARG A 3 -8.46 -43.63 1.49
CA ARG A 3 -8.64 -43.19 2.89
C ARG A 3 -8.01 -41.82 3.13
N SER A 4 -8.88 -40.80 3.11
CA SER A 4 -8.66 -39.49 3.71
C SER A 4 -8.72 -39.59 5.24
N SER A 5 -7.91 -38.79 5.95
CA SER A 5 -8.09 -38.47 7.37
C SER A 5 -7.23 -37.24 7.70
N HIS A 6 -7.69 -36.04 7.35
CA HIS A 6 -8.18 -35.03 8.30
C HIS A 6 -7.36 -34.81 9.59
N GLY A 7 -6.71 -33.65 9.65
CA GLY A 7 -7.02 -32.69 10.72
C GLY A 7 -6.05 -32.63 11.90
N ARG A 8 -5.14 -31.66 11.82
CA ARG A 8 -5.00 -30.62 12.87
C ARG A 8 -4.31 -29.41 12.24
N LYS A 9 -5.11 -28.46 11.76
CA LYS A 9 -4.63 -27.10 11.48
C LYS A 9 -4.55 -26.41 12.82
N ASP A 10 -3.38 -26.46 13.44
CA ASP A 10 -3.04 -25.62 14.59
C ASP A 10 -3.10 -24.17 14.11
N ARG A 11 -4.30 -23.60 14.18
CA ARG A 11 -4.54 -22.17 14.03
C ARG A 11 -4.03 -21.54 15.32
N ILE A 12 -2.71 -21.42 15.41
CA ILE A 12 -2.06 -20.47 16.31
C ILE A 12 -2.74 -19.14 15.97
N LEU A 13 -3.60 -18.69 16.88
CA LEU A 13 -4.11 -17.34 16.91
C LEU A 13 -2.89 -16.44 17.13
N LYS A 14 -2.16 -16.15 16.04
CA LYS A 14 -1.16 -15.09 16.00
C LYS A 14 -1.93 -13.87 16.46
N GLN A 15 -1.67 -13.42 17.68
CA GLN A 15 -2.16 -12.13 18.16
C GLN A 15 -1.95 -11.15 17.02
N ARG A 16 -3.04 -10.53 16.53
CA ARG A 16 -2.93 -9.38 15.64
C ARG A 16 -2.12 -8.36 16.43
N ARG A 17 -0.79 -8.33 16.25
CA ARG A 17 0.01 -7.14 16.59
C ARG A 17 -0.73 -5.96 15.97
N ARG A 18 -0.64 -4.73 16.46
CA ARG A 18 -1.17 -3.53 15.77
C ARG A 18 -0.03 -2.95 14.93
N ASP A 19 -0.31 -2.42 13.74
CA ASP A 19 0.79 -2.04 12.83
C ASP A 19 1.58 -0.96 13.56
N ALA A 20 2.90 -1.12 13.70
CA ALA A 20 3.75 -0.21 14.48
C ALA A 20 3.59 1.25 14.02
N TYR A 21 3.27 1.45 12.74
CA TYR A 21 3.00 2.77 12.17
C TYR A 21 1.59 3.31 12.46
N TRP A 22 0.68 2.48 12.97
CA TRP A 22 -0.69 2.81 13.39
C TRP A 22 -0.93 2.67 14.90
N GLU A 23 0.08 2.24 15.69
CA GLU A 23 -0.04 1.99 17.13
C GLU A 23 -0.40 3.25 17.95
N HIS A 24 -0.34 4.44 17.35
CA HIS A 24 -0.52 5.73 18.01
C HIS A 24 -1.83 6.44 17.61
N GLN A 25 -2.95 5.73 17.45
CA GLN A 25 -4.29 6.31 17.18
C GLN A 25 -4.76 7.45 18.12
N LYS A 26 -3.96 7.86 19.11
CA LYS A 26 -4.20 8.96 20.04
C LYS A 26 -3.32 10.16 19.74
N TRP A 27 -3.23 10.60 18.49
CA TRP A 27 -2.68 11.94 18.23
C TRP A 27 -3.67 12.98 18.78
N PRO A 28 -3.21 14.00 19.51
CA PRO A 28 -4.09 15.09 19.90
C PRO A 28 -4.58 15.83 18.64
N GLU A 29 -5.81 16.32 18.66
CA GLU A 29 -6.39 16.98 17.49
C GLU A 29 -6.51 18.48 17.73
N PRO A 30 -6.18 19.34 16.74
CA PRO A 30 -5.58 19.01 15.44
C PRO A 30 -4.06 18.80 15.51
N THR A 31 -3.53 17.80 14.79
CA THR A 31 -2.07 17.58 14.61
C THR A 31 -1.67 17.72 13.15
N ARG A 32 -0.61 18.49 12.82
CA ARG A 32 -0.06 18.58 11.47
C ARG A 32 1.20 17.72 11.32
N CYS A 33 1.37 17.10 10.15
CA CYS A 33 2.62 16.45 9.77
C CYS A 33 3.63 17.46 9.23
N PRO A 34 4.81 17.63 9.85
CA PRO A 34 5.78 18.64 9.42
C PRO A 34 6.39 18.33 8.04
N ASP A 35 6.46 17.06 7.61
CA ASP A 35 7.10 16.72 6.34
C ASP A 35 6.18 16.84 5.12
N CYS A 36 4.87 16.63 5.29
CA CYS A 36 3.93 16.60 4.16
C CYS A 36 2.70 17.48 4.32
N GLY A 37 2.48 18.09 5.48
CA GLY A 37 1.37 18.98 5.73
C GLY A 37 0.02 18.32 5.98
N ALA A 38 -0.11 16.98 5.86
CA ALA A 38 -1.35 16.28 6.22
C ALA A 38 -1.74 16.57 7.67
N VAL A 39 -3.04 16.68 7.95
CA VAL A 39 -3.56 17.04 9.27
C VAL A 39 -4.37 15.87 9.84
N PHE A 40 -4.19 15.56 11.11
CA PHE A 40 -4.99 14.62 11.87
C PHE A 40 -6.13 15.35 12.58
N VAL A 41 -7.36 15.07 12.16
CA VAL A 41 -8.60 15.62 12.72
C VAL A 41 -9.75 14.63 12.46
N GLY A 42 -10.70 14.54 13.38
CA GLY A 42 -11.80 13.58 13.32
C GLY A 42 -11.32 12.12 13.32
N GLY A 43 -10.23 11.82 14.03
CA GLY A 43 -9.66 10.48 14.12
C GLY A 43 -8.94 9.97 12.87
N ARG A 44 -8.70 10.82 11.86
CA ARG A 44 -8.07 10.44 10.59
C ARG A 44 -7.10 11.50 10.06
N TRP A 45 -6.15 11.07 9.23
CA TRP A 45 -5.30 11.98 8.47
C TRP A 45 -6.04 12.45 7.21
N THR A 46 -6.07 13.75 6.96
CA THR A 46 -6.73 14.44 5.84
C THR A 46 -5.82 15.53 5.26
N TRP A 47 -6.20 16.09 4.11
CA TRP A 47 -5.58 17.29 3.52
C TRP A 47 -6.33 18.58 3.88
N GLU A 48 -7.36 18.50 4.72
CA GLU A 48 -8.13 19.66 5.15
C GLU A 48 -7.23 20.72 5.81
N GLU A 49 -7.54 21.97 5.51
CA GLU A 49 -6.92 23.11 6.18
C GLU A 49 -7.58 23.31 7.54
N VAL A 50 -6.74 23.51 8.56
CA VAL A 50 -7.17 23.90 9.91
C VAL A 50 -6.63 25.28 10.20
N ALA A 51 -7.45 26.12 10.87
CA ALA A 51 -7.11 27.51 11.16
C ALA A 51 -5.80 27.65 11.92
N GLU A 52 -5.56 26.78 12.90
CA GLU A 52 -4.29 26.67 13.62
C GLU A 52 -4.07 25.22 14.05
N ALA A 53 -2.91 24.66 13.74
CA ALA A 53 -2.52 23.33 14.21
C ALA A 53 -1.78 23.47 15.55
N VAL A 54 -2.36 22.90 16.61
CA VAL A 54 -1.83 23.02 17.98
C VAL A 54 -0.69 22.03 18.25
N HIS A 55 -0.58 21.00 17.42
CA HIS A 55 0.38 19.91 17.60
C HIS A 55 1.07 19.51 16.29
N GLU A 56 2.27 18.95 16.41
CA GLU A 56 3.03 18.39 15.29
C GLU A 56 3.40 16.93 15.54
N ALA A 57 3.18 16.09 14.53
CA ALA A 57 3.65 14.71 14.54
C ALA A 57 3.82 14.17 13.13
N ARG A 58 4.90 13.41 12.89
CA ARG A 58 5.11 12.74 11.60
C ARG A 58 4.05 11.68 11.33
N CYS A 59 3.33 11.81 10.21
CA CYS A 59 2.27 10.88 9.85
C CYS A 59 2.82 9.47 9.53
N PRO A 60 1.98 8.42 9.61
CA PRO A 60 2.40 7.04 9.34
C PRO A 60 3.11 6.84 7.99
N ALA A 61 2.65 7.50 6.93
CA ALA A 61 3.26 7.40 5.60
C ALA A 61 4.65 8.03 5.55
N CYS A 62 4.84 9.22 6.14
CA CYS A 62 6.15 9.86 6.22
C CYS A 62 7.12 9.08 7.12
N ARG A 63 6.64 8.45 8.19
CA ARG A 63 7.46 7.53 9.01
C ARG A 63 7.93 6.33 8.19
N ARG A 64 7.01 5.63 7.49
CA ARG A 64 7.36 4.51 6.59
C ARG A 64 8.35 4.93 5.51
N ALA A 65 8.22 6.15 5.00
CA ALA A 65 9.13 6.67 3.98
C ALA A 65 10.54 6.94 4.53
N ALA A 66 10.65 7.54 5.72
CA ALA A 66 11.93 7.74 6.39
C ALA A 66 12.63 6.41 6.70
N ASP A 67 11.87 5.40 7.14
CA ASP A 67 12.41 4.09 7.52
C ASP A 67 12.62 3.14 6.33
N ARG A 68 12.18 3.53 5.13
CA ARG A 68 12.11 2.67 3.93
C ARG A 68 11.43 1.32 4.24
N TYR A 69 10.29 1.39 4.92
CA TYR A 69 9.53 0.20 5.34
C TYR A 69 8.13 0.17 4.68
N PRO A 70 8.00 -0.39 3.46
CA PRO A 70 6.75 -0.46 2.72
C PRO A 70 5.65 -1.27 3.42
N ALA A 71 4.40 -0.92 3.15
CA ALA A 71 3.23 -1.73 3.46
C ALA A 71 2.79 -2.57 2.25
N GLY A 72 3.12 -2.14 1.03
CA GLY A 72 2.80 -2.88 -0.19
C GLY A 72 4.01 -3.06 -1.08
N TYR A 73 4.07 -4.22 -1.70
CA TYR A 73 5.01 -4.58 -2.75
C TYR A 73 4.21 -5.02 -3.96
N VAL A 74 4.47 -4.42 -5.12
CA VAL A 74 3.84 -4.77 -6.38
C VAL A 74 4.95 -5.12 -7.36
N GLU A 75 4.86 -6.31 -7.94
CA GLU A 75 5.75 -6.76 -9.00
C GLU A 75 4.95 -6.99 -10.27
N LEU A 76 5.37 -6.34 -11.35
CA LEU A 76 4.77 -6.44 -12.68
C LEU A 76 5.77 -7.08 -13.63
N ALA A 77 5.33 -8.07 -14.40
CA ALA A 77 6.20 -8.81 -15.31
C ALA A 77 5.46 -9.29 -16.59
N GLY A 78 6.24 -9.77 -17.55
CA GLY A 78 5.76 -10.37 -18.79
C GLY A 78 5.99 -9.48 -20.02
N THR A 79 5.90 -10.05 -21.21
CA THR A 79 6.23 -9.35 -22.47
C THR A 79 5.34 -8.15 -22.75
N PHE A 80 4.11 -8.15 -22.25
CA PHE A 80 3.19 -7.01 -22.38
C PHE A 80 3.72 -5.75 -21.70
N LEU A 81 4.38 -5.88 -20.54
CA LEU A 81 4.93 -4.75 -19.80
C LEU A 81 6.00 -4.02 -20.62
N SER A 82 6.85 -4.75 -21.34
CA SER A 82 7.90 -4.17 -22.17
C SER A 82 7.34 -3.31 -23.30
N THR A 83 6.19 -3.69 -23.86
CA THR A 83 5.52 -2.97 -24.95
C THR A 83 4.69 -1.79 -24.45
N HIS A 84 4.07 -1.91 -23.27
CA HIS A 84 3.13 -0.92 -22.71
C HIS A 84 3.66 -0.22 -21.46
N GLN A 85 4.98 -0.14 -21.29
CA GLN A 85 5.62 0.33 -20.06
C GLN A 85 5.12 1.72 -19.66
N GLU A 86 5.17 2.70 -20.57
CA GLU A 86 4.78 4.08 -20.29
C GLU A 86 3.31 4.19 -19.86
N GLU A 87 2.41 3.50 -20.57
CA GLU A 87 0.98 3.49 -20.23
C GLU A 87 0.71 2.91 -18.84
N ILE A 88 1.41 1.81 -18.49
CA ILE A 88 1.31 1.16 -17.18
C ILE A 88 1.84 2.09 -16.08
N LEU A 89 2.98 2.74 -16.30
CA LEU A 89 3.55 3.70 -15.34
C LEU A 89 2.62 4.91 -15.13
N ASN A 90 2.05 5.44 -16.20
CA ASN A 90 1.08 6.53 -16.15
C ASN A 90 -0.18 6.12 -15.39
N LEU A 91 -0.70 4.91 -15.62
CA LEU A 91 -1.83 4.37 -14.86
C LEU A 91 -1.51 4.31 -13.36
N ILE A 92 -0.33 3.81 -12.98
CA ILE A 92 0.09 3.68 -11.58
C ILE A 92 0.16 5.05 -10.90
N HIS A 93 0.78 6.06 -11.53
CA HIS A 93 0.85 7.41 -10.98
C HIS A 93 -0.52 8.08 -10.88
N ASN A 94 -1.40 7.87 -11.87
CA ASN A 94 -2.77 8.38 -11.81
C ASN A 94 -3.57 7.76 -10.66
N LEU A 95 -3.42 6.46 -10.43
CA LEU A 95 -4.05 5.77 -9.30
C LEU A 95 -3.53 6.29 -7.95
N GLU A 96 -2.22 6.52 -7.83
CA GLU A 96 -1.64 7.15 -6.64
C GLU A 96 -2.23 8.55 -6.42
N ALA A 97 -2.22 9.41 -7.44
CA ALA A 97 -2.72 10.77 -7.32
C ALA A 97 -4.18 10.80 -6.87
N GLN A 98 -5.02 9.94 -7.43
CA GLN A 98 -6.43 9.79 -7.05
C GLN A 98 -6.60 9.26 -5.62
N GLU A 99 -5.88 8.19 -5.26
CA GLU A 99 -6.01 7.59 -3.93
C GLU A 99 -5.49 8.56 -2.86
N LYS A 100 -4.36 9.22 -3.11
CA LYS A 100 -3.73 10.15 -2.18
C LYS A 100 -4.64 11.30 -1.81
N GLN A 101 -5.45 11.82 -2.73
CA GLN A 101 -6.43 12.88 -2.44
C GLN A 101 -7.45 12.47 -1.36
N ILE A 102 -7.86 11.21 -1.36
CA ILE A 102 -8.88 10.67 -0.44
C ILE A 102 -8.23 10.08 0.82
N ARG A 103 -7.06 9.45 0.64
CA ARG A 103 -6.31 8.74 1.67
C ARG A 103 -4.87 9.29 1.69
N PRO A 104 -4.60 10.33 2.48
CA PRO A 104 -3.28 10.97 2.52
C PRO A 104 -2.12 10.03 2.83
N LEU A 105 -2.37 8.87 3.44
CA LEU A 105 -1.35 7.90 3.84
C LEU A 105 -1.06 6.82 2.80
N GLU A 106 -1.83 6.74 1.72
CA GLU A 106 -1.63 5.82 0.61
C GLU A 106 -0.79 6.51 -0.48
N ARG A 107 0.49 6.17 -0.56
CA ARG A 107 1.47 6.79 -1.46
C ARG A 107 2.39 5.74 -2.06
N ILE A 108 2.94 6.02 -3.24
CA ILE A 108 4.08 5.29 -3.77
C ILE A 108 5.31 5.76 -3.01
N LEU A 109 6.07 4.78 -2.51
CA LEU A 109 7.36 5.01 -1.87
C LEU A 109 8.47 5.03 -2.92
N GLN A 110 8.47 4.01 -3.78
CA GLN A 110 9.44 3.84 -4.85
C GLN A 110 8.77 3.12 -6.01
N LEU A 111 9.14 3.52 -7.21
CA LEU A 111 8.85 2.84 -8.46
C LEU A 111 10.18 2.65 -9.18
N ASP A 112 10.46 1.42 -9.61
CA ASP A 112 11.69 1.08 -10.31
C ASP A 112 11.42 0.09 -11.44
N VAL A 113 12.08 0.29 -12.58
CA VAL A 113 11.98 -0.57 -13.75
C VAL A 113 13.35 -1.12 -14.07
N GLN A 114 13.49 -2.43 -13.97
CA GLN A 114 14.76 -3.11 -14.19
C GLN A 114 14.52 -4.50 -14.78
N ASN A 115 15.38 -4.90 -15.73
CA ASN A 115 15.36 -6.23 -16.35
C ASN A 115 13.98 -6.66 -16.90
N GLY A 116 13.24 -5.71 -17.51
CA GLY A 116 11.90 -5.97 -18.05
C GLY A 116 10.81 -6.22 -16.99
N ARG A 117 11.05 -5.81 -15.75
CA ARG A 117 10.10 -5.87 -14.63
C ARG A 117 9.92 -4.50 -14.02
N CYS A 118 8.73 -4.25 -13.48
CA CYS A 118 8.43 -3.04 -12.73
C CYS A 118 8.13 -3.41 -11.27
N TYR A 119 8.78 -2.72 -10.35
CA TYR A 119 8.65 -2.89 -8.92
C TYR A 119 8.10 -1.60 -8.31
N VAL A 120 6.95 -1.69 -7.65
CA VAL A 120 6.35 -0.57 -6.93
C VAL A 120 6.25 -0.91 -5.46
N THR A 121 6.69 -0.01 -4.60
CA THR A 121 6.47 -0.11 -3.15
C THR A 121 5.54 1.00 -2.70
N THR A 122 4.66 0.71 -1.74
CA THR A 122 3.66 1.66 -1.26
C THR A 122 3.67 1.79 0.27
N THR A 123 3.29 2.96 0.78
CA THR A 123 3.18 3.21 2.22
C THR A 123 1.91 2.60 2.83
N GLY A 124 0.93 2.20 2.01
CA GLY A 124 -0.30 1.57 2.44
C GLY A 124 -0.72 0.39 1.54
N VAL A 125 -1.51 -0.51 2.11
CA VAL A 125 -1.93 -1.76 1.45
C VAL A 125 -3.02 -1.52 0.40
N HIS A 126 -3.81 -0.45 0.55
CA HIS A 126 -4.93 -0.19 -0.36
C HIS A 126 -4.43 0.24 -1.74
N LEU A 127 -3.41 1.08 -1.82
CA LEU A 127 -2.86 1.50 -3.10
C LEU A 127 -2.24 0.33 -3.87
N ALA A 128 -1.44 -0.51 -3.20
CA ALA A 128 -0.85 -1.69 -3.84
C ALA A 128 -1.92 -2.62 -4.41
N ARG A 129 -2.97 -2.90 -3.63
CA ARG A 129 -4.12 -3.69 -4.10
C ARG A 129 -4.80 -3.02 -5.30
N ARG A 130 -5.07 -1.72 -5.21
CA ARG A 130 -5.74 -0.94 -6.26
C ARG A 130 -4.95 -0.94 -7.56
N ILE A 131 -3.62 -0.88 -7.51
CA ILE A 131 -2.74 -1.00 -8.69
C ILE A 131 -2.95 -2.36 -9.38
N GLY A 132 -2.82 -3.46 -8.63
CA GLY A 132 -2.98 -4.81 -9.20
C GLY A 132 -4.36 -5.04 -9.82
N GLU A 133 -5.42 -4.67 -9.09
CA GLU A 133 -6.79 -4.81 -9.60
C GLU A 133 -7.04 -3.92 -10.82
N ALA A 134 -6.49 -2.70 -10.87
CA ALA A 134 -6.64 -1.82 -12.03
C ALA A 134 -5.94 -2.39 -13.27
N LEU A 135 -4.75 -2.99 -13.11
CA LEU A 135 -4.05 -3.65 -14.21
C LEU A 135 -4.81 -4.85 -14.73
N ALA A 136 -5.30 -5.74 -13.85
CA ALA A 136 -6.10 -6.88 -14.27
C ALA A 136 -7.42 -6.45 -14.97
N ARG A 137 -8.04 -5.35 -14.53
CA ARG A 137 -9.24 -4.82 -15.19
C ARG A 137 -8.94 -4.19 -16.55
N ALA A 138 -7.89 -3.39 -16.66
CA ALA A 138 -7.55 -2.65 -17.89
C ALA A 138 -6.90 -3.55 -18.95
N TYR A 139 -6.09 -4.50 -18.51
CA TYR A 139 -5.19 -5.27 -19.36
C TYR A 139 -5.30 -6.79 -19.17
N GLN A 140 -6.23 -7.30 -18.36
CA GLN A 140 -6.29 -8.75 -18.07
C GLN A 140 -4.96 -9.27 -17.48
N GLY A 141 -4.62 -10.54 -17.68
CA GLY A 141 -3.42 -11.16 -17.10
C GLY A 141 -3.68 -11.87 -15.78
N GLU A 142 -2.63 -12.52 -15.28
CA GLU A 142 -2.64 -13.25 -14.01
C GLU A 142 -2.35 -12.27 -12.86
N LEU A 143 -3.21 -12.28 -11.84
CA LEU A 143 -3.11 -11.40 -10.68
C LEU A 143 -3.19 -12.23 -9.39
N ASP A 144 -2.16 -12.11 -8.55
CA ASP A 144 -2.09 -12.79 -7.26
C ASP A 144 -1.84 -11.83 -6.11
N PHE A 145 -2.41 -12.19 -4.95
CA PHE A 145 -2.24 -11.47 -3.69
C PHE A 145 -1.72 -12.40 -2.60
N ALA A 146 -0.67 -11.96 -1.90
CA ALA A 146 -0.22 -12.59 -0.67
C ALA A 146 -0.19 -11.57 0.46
N TYR A 147 -0.74 -11.94 1.62
CA TYR A 147 -0.75 -11.10 2.81
C TYR A 147 0.20 -11.69 3.85
N ALA A 148 1.10 -10.86 4.38
CA ALA A 148 1.99 -11.20 5.49
C ALA A 148 1.58 -10.44 6.76
N ASP A 149 1.94 -11.02 7.91
CA ASP A 149 1.80 -10.44 9.25
C ASP A 149 0.46 -9.74 9.54
N GLY A 150 -0.61 -10.52 9.71
CA GLY A 150 -1.90 -10.02 10.19
C GLY A 150 -2.48 -8.88 9.33
N ASP A 151 -2.35 -9.02 8.00
CA ASP A 151 -2.88 -8.14 6.94
C ASP A 151 -2.20 -6.77 6.77
N ARG A 152 -0.94 -6.61 7.23
CA ARG A 152 -0.24 -5.31 7.20
C ARG A 152 0.67 -5.10 6.01
N VAL A 153 1.13 -6.22 5.45
CA VAL A 153 1.99 -6.22 4.29
C VAL A 153 1.27 -6.98 3.20
N ILE A 154 1.10 -6.35 2.05
CA ILE A 154 0.57 -6.98 0.85
C ILE A 154 1.69 -7.14 -0.17
N ARG A 155 1.72 -8.31 -0.80
CA ARG A 155 2.50 -8.57 -2.01
C ARG A 155 1.51 -8.83 -3.14
N VAL A 156 1.68 -8.08 -4.22
CA VAL A 156 0.86 -8.12 -5.41
C VAL A 156 1.76 -8.54 -6.55
N HIS A 157 1.39 -9.59 -7.25
CA HIS A 157 2.09 -10.03 -8.45
C HIS A 157 1.10 -9.96 -9.61
N TRP A 158 1.48 -9.26 -10.67
CA TRP A 158 0.71 -9.21 -11.90
C TRP A 158 1.60 -9.58 -13.09
N ARG A 159 1.10 -10.48 -13.94
CA ARG A 159 1.83 -10.93 -15.12
C ARG A 159 0.94 -10.98 -16.36
N ARG A 160 1.48 -10.51 -17.48
CA ARG A 160 0.88 -10.69 -18.81
C ARG A 160 1.96 -10.83 -19.88
N ASP A 161 1.86 -11.90 -20.65
CA ASP A 161 2.71 -12.15 -21.81
C ASP A 161 2.04 -11.66 -23.11
#